data_AF-A0A535N954-F1
#
_entry.id   AF-A0A535N954-F1
#
_cell.length_a   1.000
_cell.length_b   1.000
_cell.length_c   1.000
_cell.angle_alpha   90.00
_cell.angle_beta   90.00
_cell.angle_gamma   90.00
#
_symmetry.space_group_name_H-M   'P 1'
#
loop_
_entity.id
_entity.type
_entity.pdbx_description
1 polymer ?
#
loop_
_entity_poly.entity_id
_entity_poly.type
_entity_poly.pdbx_seq_one_letter_code
_entity_poly.pdbx_strand_id
1 'polypeptide(L)'
;MNVPNALTVSRLVAIPLLMALLLLRFPGHDLLAAALFIVFSLTDTLDGQLARRSGSVSDLGKFLDPLADKLFVLAVLIVLVQEGLVAAWVVVVIFSRELIITILRSVVANQGRVIAAAPLGKTKTVTQMSAVTLLILQRPYPVLVPLADIAVGVAVVFTLWSGLDYLWRFRHLIEPVDTSRMRAGASGGAPESSPAELAEVLGGTGLTVSVAESITGGMIGSLITEQPGSSGYFVGGVIAYSNEVKREQLGVSAGLLDSVGAVSREVGEAMAHGVRSRLGTSLGVAVTGIAGPGAEGTNKPVGLTYIAVASDGHVAAREFKFDGDRASIRRQAAGEALRMLIAEVRMLSRETSRPA
;
A
#
# COMPACT_ATOMS: atom_id res chain seq x y z
N MET A 1 19.40 -12.35 -15.56
CA MET A 1 18.94 -10.96 -15.29
C MET A 1 18.13 -10.50 -16.49
N ASN A 2 16.96 -9.90 -16.28
CA ASN A 2 16.19 -9.32 -17.38
C ASN A 2 16.89 -8.04 -17.87
N VAL A 3 16.76 -7.73 -19.16
CA VAL A 3 17.38 -6.54 -19.81
C VAL A 3 17.13 -5.24 -19.03
N PRO A 4 15.90 -4.94 -18.54
CA PRO A 4 15.66 -3.72 -17.76
C PRO A 4 16.49 -3.63 -16.48
N ASN A 5 16.60 -4.72 -15.71
CA ASN A 5 17.38 -4.73 -14.47
C ASN A 5 18.89 -4.52 -14.74
N ALA A 6 19.41 -5.00 -15.86
CA ALA A 6 20.81 -4.81 -16.23
C ALA A 6 21.12 -3.34 -16.51
N LEU A 7 20.17 -2.59 -17.09
CA LEU A 7 20.30 -1.17 -17.40
C LEU A 7 20.20 -0.29 -16.14
N THR A 8 19.37 -0.68 -15.17
CA THR A 8 19.32 -0.04 -13.85
C THR A 8 20.62 -0.22 -13.07
N VAL A 9 21.15 -1.46 -13.05
CA VAL A 9 22.43 -1.75 -12.38
C VAL A 9 23.59 -1.06 -13.07
N SER A 10 23.61 -0.99 -14.40
CA SER A 10 24.67 -0.29 -15.12
C SER A 10 24.70 1.21 -14.79
N ARG A 11 23.53 1.85 -14.59
CA ARG A 11 23.45 3.24 -14.15
C ARG A 11 24.03 3.46 -12.76
N LEU A 12 23.75 2.56 -11.81
CA LEU A 12 24.35 2.62 -10.46
C LEU A 12 25.86 2.48 -10.51
N VAL A 13 26.37 1.57 -11.34
CA VAL A 13 27.82 1.38 -11.55
C VAL A 13 28.45 2.57 -12.28
N ALA A 14 27.70 3.27 -13.13
CA ALA A 14 28.17 4.46 -13.82
C ALA A 14 28.39 5.67 -12.90
N ILE A 15 27.76 5.72 -11.72
CA ILE A 15 27.89 6.83 -10.77
C ILE A 15 29.35 7.10 -10.38
N PRO A 16 30.10 6.14 -9.79
CA PRO A 16 31.49 6.38 -9.40
C PRO A 16 32.39 6.73 -10.59
N LEU A 17 32.15 6.13 -11.76
CA LEU A 17 32.87 6.46 -12.98
C LEU A 17 32.63 7.91 -13.41
N LEU A 18 31.36 8.35 -13.43
CA LEU A 18 31.00 9.70 -13.82
C LEU A 18 31.53 10.74 -12.82
N MET A 19 31.47 10.44 -11.52
CA MET A 19 32.07 11.29 -10.49
C MET A 19 33.59 11.39 -10.67
N ALA A 20 34.28 10.28 -10.94
CA ALA A 20 35.71 10.28 -11.21
C ALA A 20 36.06 11.13 -12.44
N LEU A 21 35.30 11.04 -13.53
CA LEU A 21 35.49 11.88 -14.72
C LEU A 21 35.33 13.37 -14.42
N LEU A 22 34.37 13.74 -13.59
CA LEU A 22 34.14 15.14 -13.21
C LEU A 22 35.23 15.69 -12.26
N LEU A 23 35.96 14.82 -11.55
CA LEU A 23 36.96 15.19 -10.55
C LEU A 23 38.43 15.05 -11.02
N LEU A 24 38.77 14.10 -11.91
CA LEU A 24 40.16 13.75 -12.26
C LEU A 24 40.83 14.68 -13.30
N ARG A 25 40.11 15.67 -13.85
CA ARG A 25 40.62 16.81 -14.64
C ARG A 25 41.74 16.51 -15.66
N PHE A 26 41.54 15.55 -16.56
CA PHE A 26 42.44 15.28 -17.70
C PHE A 26 41.83 15.81 -19.03
N PRO A 27 42.61 16.13 -20.08
CA PRO A 27 42.05 16.71 -21.31
C PRO A 27 40.87 15.93 -21.89
N GLY A 28 39.73 16.60 -22.11
CA GLY A 28 38.50 16.00 -22.65
C GLY A 28 37.58 15.30 -21.63
N HIS A 29 37.95 15.28 -20.34
CA HIS A 29 37.15 14.64 -19.29
C HIS A 29 35.70 15.16 -19.19
N ASP A 30 35.48 16.47 -19.35
CA ASP A 30 34.13 17.06 -19.28
C ASP A 30 33.25 16.63 -20.47
N LEU A 31 33.80 16.49 -21.68
CA LEU A 31 33.05 15.97 -22.84
C LEU A 31 32.69 14.51 -22.64
N LEU A 32 33.63 13.71 -22.11
CA LEU A 32 33.38 12.30 -21.82
C LEU A 32 32.33 12.15 -20.72
N ALA A 33 32.38 12.99 -19.67
CA ALA A 33 31.38 13.02 -18.61
C ALA A 33 30.00 13.42 -19.17
N ALA A 34 29.91 14.45 -20.00
CA ALA A 34 28.66 14.87 -20.64
C ALA A 34 28.10 13.77 -21.55
N ALA A 35 28.93 13.13 -22.38
CA ALA A 35 28.51 12.04 -23.25
C ALA A 35 27.98 10.85 -22.45
N LEU A 36 28.71 10.45 -21.40
CA LEU A 36 28.30 9.35 -20.52
C LEU A 36 26.99 9.68 -19.79
N PHE A 37 26.85 10.89 -19.26
CA PHE A 37 25.61 11.36 -18.64
C PHE A 37 24.42 11.31 -19.60
N ILE A 38 24.58 11.82 -20.83
CA ILE A 38 23.54 11.80 -21.87
C ILE A 38 23.12 10.36 -22.18
N VAL A 39 24.08 9.45 -22.41
CA VAL A 39 23.79 8.04 -22.74
C VAL A 39 22.99 7.37 -21.61
N PHE A 40 23.43 7.48 -20.36
CA PHE A 40 22.74 6.85 -19.23
C PHE A 40 21.39 7.51 -18.91
N SER A 41 21.23 8.82 -19.14
CA SER A 41 19.94 9.51 -18.96
C SER A 41 18.91 9.15 -20.03
N LEU A 42 19.34 8.95 -21.28
CA LEU A 42 18.47 8.50 -22.36
C LEU A 42 18.02 7.05 -22.18
N THR A 43 18.91 6.21 -21.65
CA THR A 43 18.64 4.79 -21.40
C THR A 43 17.40 4.60 -20.51
N ASP A 44 17.18 5.47 -19.52
CA ASP A 44 15.99 5.44 -18.64
C ASP A 44 14.66 5.48 -19.41
N THR A 45 14.57 6.35 -20.41
CA THR A 45 13.36 6.47 -21.23
C THR A 45 13.09 5.23 -22.09
N LEU A 46 14.15 4.52 -22.48
CA LEU A 46 14.09 3.30 -23.27
C LEU A 46 13.70 2.11 -22.38
N ASP A 47 14.25 2.02 -21.16
CA ASP A 47 13.98 0.97 -20.17
C ASP A 47 12.49 0.91 -19.83
N GLY A 48 11.90 2.08 -19.57
CA GLY A 48 10.47 2.19 -19.25
C GLY A 48 9.54 1.80 -20.40
N GLN A 49 10.02 1.82 -21.65
CA GLN A 49 9.27 1.36 -22.82
C GLN A 49 9.46 -0.15 -23.07
N LEU A 50 10.69 -0.65 -22.90
CA LEU A 50 11.02 -2.07 -23.02
C LEU A 50 10.36 -2.92 -21.93
N ALA A 51 10.32 -2.45 -20.69
CA ALA A 51 9.66 -3.13 -19.58
C ALA A 51 8.14 -3.27 -19.79
N ARG A 52 7.50 -2.29 -20.43
CA ARG A 52 6.06 -2.33 -20.76
C ARG A 52 5.72 -3.34 -21.86
N ARG A 53 6.66 -3.61 -22.77
CA ARG A 53 6.47 -4.54 -23.90
C ARG A 53 6.81 -6.00 -23.56
N SER A 54 7.67 -6.22 -22.57
CA SER A 54 8.24 -7.55 -22.27
C SER A 54 7.59 -8.28 -21.10
N GLY A 55 6.64 -7.66 -20.38
CA GLY A 55 5.82 -8.29 -19.33
C GLY A 55 6.58 -8.86 -18.12
N SER A 56 7.90 -8.75 -18.08
CA SER A 56 8.79 -9.43 -17.15
C SER A 56 9.48 -8.45 -16.20
N VAL A 57 8.69 -7.85 -15.30
CA VAL A 57 9.20 -6.88 -14.33
C VAL A 57 9.38 -7.56 -12.96
N SER A 58 10.62 -7.75 -12.53
CA SER A 58 10.92 -8.23 -11.17
C SER A 58 10.59 -7.17 -10.12
N ASP A 59 10.13 -7.57 -8.93
CA ASP A 59 9.79 -6.63 -7.86
C ASP A 59 11.01 -5.83 -7.35
N LEU A 60 12.20 -6.45 -7.39
CA LEU A 60 13.46 -5.77 -7.09
C LEU A 60 13.74 -4.63 -8.10
N GLY A 61 13.50 -4.88 -9.40
CA GLY A 61 13.65 -3.86 -10.45
C GLY A 61 12.72 -2.66 -10.25
N LYS A 62 11.44 -2.91 -9.94
CA LYS A 62 10.45 -1.83 -9.68
C LYS A 62 10.89 -0.88 -8.55
N PHE A 63 11.62 -1.39 -7.56
CA PHE A 63 12.15 -0.61 -6.46
C PHE A 63 13.47 0.08 -6.80
N LEU A 64 14.38 -0.62 -7.49
CA LEU A 64 15.71 -0.08 -7.83
C LEU A 64 15.64 1.01 -8.91
N ASP A 65 14.71 0.94 -9.86
CA ASP A 65 14.66 1.89 -10.99
C ASP A 65 14.46 3.35 -10.52
N PRO A 66 13.45 3.68 -9.69
CA PRO A 66 13.26 5.07 -9.22
C PRO A 66 14.35 5.55 -8.27
N LEU A 67 15.08 4.63 -7.63
CA LEU A 67 16.20 4.95 -6.75
C LEU A 67 17.44 5.28 -7.57
N ALA A 68 17.80 4.42 -8.54
CA ALA A 68 18.97 4.57 -9.39
C ALA A 68 18.92 5.85 -10.22
N ASP A 69 17.76 6.20 -10.79
CA ASP A 69 17.57 7.45 -11.54
C ASP A 69 17.94 8.69 -10.71
N LYS A 70 17.43 8.77 -9.48
CA LYS A 70 17.66 9.92 -8.59
C LYS A 70 19.09 9.99 -8.09
N LEU A 71 19.65 8.85 -7.69
CA LEU A 71 21.03 8.80 -7.21
C LEU A 71 22.01 9.21 -8.30
N PHE A 72 21.75 8.81 -9.54
CA PHE A 72 22.59 9.17 -10.68
C PHE A 72 22.65 10.68 -10.90
N VAL A 73 21.50 11.35 -10.98
CA VAL A 73 21.49 12.82 -11.19
C VAL A 73 21.96 13.58 -9.96
N LEU A 74 21.61 13.11 -8.76
CA LEU A 74 22.06 13.73 -7.51
C LEU A 74 23.59 13.70 -7.38
N ALA A 75 24.23 12.58 -7.69
CA ALA A 75 25.68 12.45 -7.60
C ALA A 75 26.41 13.48 -8.48
N VAL A 76 25.91 13.69 -9.71
CA VAL A 76 26.44 14.70 -10.63
C VAL A 76 26.23 16.10 -10.07
N LEU A 77 25.01 16.42 -9.62
CA LEU A 77 24.70 17.74 -9.05
C LEU A 77 25.55 18.06 -7.82
N ILE A 78 25.85 17.09 -6.96
CA ILE A 78 26.73 17.28 -5.79
C ILE A 78 28.13 17.72 -6.24
N VAL A 79 28.71 17.06 -7.24
CA VAL A 79 30.03 17.44 -7.76
C VAL A 79 29.99 18.82 -8.41
N LEU A 80 28.90 19.16 -9.11
CA LEU A 80 28.73 20.50 -9.71
C LEU A 80 28.57 21.60 -8.66
N VAL A 81 27.93 21.32 -7.51
CA VAL A 81 27.86 22.24 -6.36
C VAL A 81 29.25 22.45 -5.75
N GLN A 82 30.00 21.36 -5.53
CA GLN A 82 31.36 21.42 -5.00
C GLN A 82 32.28 22.30 -5.87
N GLU A 83 32.01 22.32 -7.18
CA GLU A 83 32.77 23.05 -8.18
C GLU A 83 32.21 24.46 -8.43
N GLY A 84 31.22 24.90 -7.64
CA GLY A 84 30.66 26.25 -7.70
C GLY A 84 29.81 26.55 -8.94
N LEU A 85 29.47 25.53 -9.74
CA LEU A 85 28.73 25.69 -11.00
C LEU A 85 27.23 25.77 -10.80
N VAL A 86 26.73 25.30 -9.66
CA VAL A 86 25.32 25.38 -9.30
C VAL A 86 25.19 25.63 -7.80
N ALA A 87 24.26 26.48 -7.40
CA ALA A 87 24.05 26.76 -5.99
C ALA A 87 23.42 25.56 -5.26
N ALA A 88 23.88 25.27 -4.05
CA ALA A 88 23.40 24.12 -3.26
C ALA A 88 21.87 24.12 -3.07
N TRP A 89 21.26 25.29 -2.92
CA TRP A 89 19.80 25.42 -2.74
C TRP A 89 19.01 24.90 -3.96
N VAL A 90 19.55 25.01 -5.18
CA VAL A 90 18.93 24.48 -6.39
C VAL A 90 18.82 22.96 -6.30
N VAL A 91 19.90 22.30 -5.88
CA VAL A 91 19.95 20.85 -5.69
C VAL A 91 18.98 20.42 -4.60
N VAL A 92 18.93 21.16 -3.49
CA VAL A 92 17.97 20.91 -2.40
C VAL A 92 16.53 20.99 -2.91
N VAL A 93 16.17 22.01 -3.69
CA VAL A 93 14.81 22.15 -4.24
C VAL A 93 14.46 20.98 -5.17
N ILE A 94 15.37 20.65 -6.09
CA ILE A 94 15.19 19.55 -7.04
C ILE A 94 15.03 18.21 -6.31
N PHE A 95 15.93 17.92 -5.37
CA PHE A 95 15.96 16.65 -4.66
C PHE A 95 14.81 16.51 -3.65
N SER A 96 14.51 17.56 -2.88
CA SER A 96 13.41 17.54 -1.91
C SER A 96 12.08 17.24 -2.58
N ARG A 97 11.80 17.89 -3.71
CA ARG A 97 10.58 17.64 -4.50
C ARG A 97 10.53 16.20 -5.02
N GLU A 98 11.64 15.69 -5.55
CA GLU A 98 11.73 14.29 -5.99
C GLU A 98 11.46 13.29 -4.86
N LEU A 99 12.04 13.53 -3.69
CA LEU A 99 11.85 12.69 -2.52
C LEU A 99 10.39 12.70 -2.05
N ILE A 100 9.78 13.88 -1.92
CA ILE A 100 8.37 14.05 -1.50
C ILE A 100 7.44 13.27 -2.42
N ILE A 101 7.58 13.42 -3.75
CA ILE A 101 6.69 12.75 -4.70
C ILE A 101 6.84 11.23 -4.68
N THR A 102 8.06 10.71 -4.50
CA THR A 102 8.28 9.25 -4.43
C THR A 102 7.75 8.67 -3.13
N ILE A 103 7.96 9.33 -1.99
CA ILE A 103 7.37 8.91 -0.72
C ILE A 103 5.85 8.91 -0.84
N LEU A 104 5.26 10.02 -1.31
CA LEU A 104 3.82 10.13 -1.45
C LEU A 104 3.25 9.05 -2.38
N ARG A 105 3.91 8.79 -3.51
CA ARG A 105 3.50 7.71 -4.43
C ARG A 105 3.60 6.32 -3.78
N SER A 106 4.66 6.07 -3.02
CA SER A 106 4.84 4.79 -2.31
C SER A 106 3.76 4.60 -1.23
N VAL A 107 3.46 5.64 -0.46
CA VAL A 107 2.39 5.61 0.57
C VAL A 107 1.03 5.34 -0.07
N VAL A 108 0.69 6.02 -1.16
CA VAL A 108 -0.61 5.83 -1.82
C VAL A 108 -0.69 4.45 -2.50
N ALA A 109 0.41 3.96 -3.09
CA ALA A 109 0.47 2.60 -3.63
C ALA A 109 0.23 1.52 -2.55
N ASN A 110 0.76 1.72 -1.33
CA ASN A 110 0.52 0.83 -0.20
C ASN A 110 -0.95 0.83 0.27
N GLN A 111 -1.72 1.88 -0.03
CA GLN A 111 -3.16 1.97 0.25
C GLN A 111 -4.03 1.32 -0.83
N GLY A 112 -3.43 0.63 -1.82
CA GLY A 112 -4.14 -0.02 -2.92
C GLY A 112 -4.57 0.93 -4.04
N ARG A 113 -4.22 2.22 -3.96
CA ARG A 113 -4.52 3.22 -4.99
C ARG A 113 -3.29 3.43 -5.85
N VAL A 114 -3.33 3.04 -7.13
CA VAL A 114 -2.20 3.28 -8.05
C VAL A 114 -2.36 4.67 -8.69
N ILE A 115 -1.53 5.62 -8.28
CA ILE A 115 -1.48 6.93 -8.92
C ILE A 115 -0.79 6.81 -10.29
N ALA A 116 -1.57 7.02 -11.36
CA ALA A 116 -1.01 7.17 -12.70
C ALA A 116 -0.07 8.40 -12.76
N ALA A 117 1.07 8.26 -13.44
CA ALA A 117 2.02 9.34 -13.60
C ALA A 117 1.39 10.52 -14.36
N ALA A 118 1.43 11.73 -13.78
CA ALA A 118 0.94 12.93 -14.43
C ALA A 118 1.81 13.30 -15.65
N PRO A 119 1.23 13.79 -16.77
CA PRO A 119 1.97 14.15 -17.98
C PRO A 119 3.10 15.18 -17.74
N LEU A 120 2.90 16.09 -16.79
CA LEU A 120 3.87 17.13 -16.40
C LEU A 120 5.17 16.58 -15.81
N GLY A 121 5.20 15.32 -15.37
CA GLY A 121 6.41 14.67 -14.89
C GLY A 121 7.49 14.52 -15.97
N LYS A 122 7.10 14.32 -17.25
CA LYS A 122 8.05 14.12 -18.35
C LYS A 122 8.79 15.40 -18.74
N THR A 123 8.06 16.52 -18.81
CA THR A 123 8.63 17.83 -19.17
C THR A 123 9.71 18.24 -18.16
N LYS A 124 9.46 17.98 -16.88
CA LYS A 124 10.41 18.26 -15.79
C LYS A 124 11.71 17.45 -15.91
N THR A 125 11.62 16.16 -16.26
CA THR A 125 12.81 15.33 -16.45
C THR A 125 13.67 15.84 -17.61
N VAL A 126 13.05 16.19 -18.73
CA VAL A 126 13.78 16.73 -19.90
C VAL A 126 14.48 18.04 -19.56
N THR A 127 13.81 18.98 -18.89
CA THR A 127 14.43 20.27 -18.52
C THR A 127 15.58 20.08 -17.54
N GLN A 128 15.46 19.15 -16.59
CA GLN A 128 16.53 18.84 -15.64
C GLN A 128 17.75 18.19 -16.29
N MET A 129 17.56 17.18 -17.15
CA MET A 129 18.68 16.51 -17.84
C MET A 129 19.42 17.46 -18.77
N SER A 130 18.68 18.33 -19.48
CA SER A 130 19.27 19.40 -20.30
C SER A 130 20.08 20.38 -19.47
N ALA A 131 19.57 20.82 -18.31
CA ALA A 131 20.29 21.73 -17.42
C ALA A 131 21.59 21.11 -16.90
N VAL A 132 21.57 19.86 -16.42
CA VAL A 132 22.77 19.17 -15.95
C VAL A 132 23.80 18.99 -17.07
N THR A 133 23.34 18.65 -18.27
CA THR A 133 24.22 18.52 -19.45
C THR A 133 24.91 19.85 -19.78
N LEU A 134 24.16 20.96 -19.78
CA LEU A 134 24.70 22.30 -20.01
C LEU A 134 25.68 22.73 -18.91
N LEU A 135 25.40 22.39 -17.64
CA LEU A 135 26.31 22.64 -16.52
C LEU A 135 27.63 21.86 -16.60
N ILE A 136 27.65 20.69 -17.23
CA ILE A 136 28.90 19.97 -17.51
C ILE A 136 29.62 20.63 -18.70
N LEU A 137 28.90 20.92 -19.79
CA LEU A 137 29.48 21.47 -21.02
C LEU A 137 29.97 22.92 -20.91
N GLN A 138 29.46 23.70 -19.96
CA GLN A 138 29.93 25.07 -19.75
C GLN A 138 31.39 25.15 -19.26
N ARG A 139 31.93 24.08 -18.68
CA ARG A 139 33.34 24.01 -18.24
C ARG A 139 34.30 24.17 -19.43
N PRO A 140 34.23 23.33 -20.48
CA PRO A 140 35.05 23.51 -21.68
C PRO A 140 34.54 24.63 -22.59
N TYR A 141 33.26 25.01 -22.51
CA TYR A 141 32.64 26.02 -23.37
C TYR A 141 31.97 27.14 -22.55
N PRO A 142 32.73 28.14 -22.06
CA PRO A 142 32.19 29.21 -21.21
C PRO A 142 31.07 30.05 -21.85
N VAL A 143 30.96 30.06 -23.19
CA VAL A 143 29.85 30.70 -23.91
C VAL A 143 28.48 30.12 -23.55
N LEU A 144 28.44 28.89 -23.02
CA LEU A 144 27.22 28.21 -22.59
C LEU A 144 26.75 28.63 -21.19
N VAL A 145 27.54 29.38 -20.41
CA VAL A 145 27.19 29.75 -19.02
C VAL A 145 25.81 30.43 -18.94
N PRO A 146 25.48 31.47 -19.75
CA PRO A 146 24.17 32.10 -19.67
C PRO A 146 23.02 31.13 -20.02
N LEU A 147 23.27 30.22 -20.96
CA LEU A 147 22.30 29.21 -21.36
C LEU A 147 22.09 28.16 -20.27
N ALA A 148 23.17 27.76 -19.59
CA ALA A 148 23.11 26.83 -18.47
C ALA A 148 22.34 27.43 -17.29
N ASP A 149 22.60 28.69 -16.94
CA ASP A 149 21.87 29.40 -15.88
C ASP A 149 20.37 29.51 -16.17
N ILE A 150 20.00 29.86 -17.41
CA ILE A 150 18.60 29.88 -17.85
C ILE A 150 18.00 28.48 -17.74
N ALA A 151 18.71 27.45 -18.21
CA ALA A 151 18.23 26.06 -18.16
C ALA A 151 18.02 25.59 -16.71
N VAL A 152 18.91 25.95 -15.78
CA VAL A 152 18.75 25.67 -14.34
C VAL A 152 17.52 26.39 -13.79
N GLY A 153 17.35 27.67 -14.09
CA GLY A 153 16.17 28.44 -13.68
C GLY A 153 14.86 27.80 -14.19
N VAL A 154 14.82 27.42 -15.47
CA VAL A 154 13.70 26.70 -16.08
C VAL A 154 13.45 25.36 -15.37
N ALA A 155 14.50 24.58 -15.11
CA ALA A 155 14.38 23.30 -14.41
C ALA A 155 13.81 23.47 -12.99
N VAL A 156 14.23 24.49 -12.26
CA VAL A 156 13.68 24.83 -10.93
C VAL A 156 12.22 25.22 -11.03
N VAL A 157 11.85 26.11 -11.95
CA VAL A 157 10.46 26.55 -12.16
C VAL A 157 9.56 25.36 -12.48
N PHE A 158 9.95 24.49 -13.41
CA PHE A 158 9.18 23.27 -13.73
C PHE A 158 9.14 22.27 -12.57
N THR A 159 10.22 22.17 -11.79
CA THR A 159 10.26 21.32 -10.59
C THR A 159 9.23 21.78 -9.56
N LEU A 160 9.22 23.08 -9.25
CA LEU A 160 8.29 23.68 -8.31
C LEU A 160 6.85 23.59 -8.84
N TRP A 161 6.61 24.03 -10.08
CA TRP A 161 5.29 23.95 -10.72
C TRP A 161 4.74 22.54 -10.68
N SER A 162 5.52 21.56 -11.13
CA SER A 162 5.06 20.18 -11.14
C SER A 162 4.93 19.59 -9.73
N GLY A 163 5.73 20.04 -8.77
CA GLY A 163 5.56 19.71 -7.36
C GLY A 163 4.24 20.23 -6.81
N LEU A 164 3.91 21.50 -7.05
CA LEU A 164 2.66 22.13 -6.64
C LEU A 164 1.44 21.50 -7.33
N ASP A 165 1.50 21.27 -8.64
CA ASP A 165 0.43 20.57 -9.38
C ASP A 165 0.17 19.19 -8.78
N TYR A 166 1.23 18.43 -8.48
CA TYR A 166 1.11 17.12 -7.85
C TYR A 166 0.50 17.24 -6.45
N LEU A 167 1.02 18.14 -5.60
CA LEU A 167 0.47 18.37 -4.27
C LEU A 167 -0.99 18.82 -4.31
N TRP A 168 -1.37 19.68 -5.27
CA TRP A 168 -2.74 20.17 -5.42
C TRP A 168 -3.70 19.10 -5.95
N ARG A 169 -3.27 18.31 -6.93
CA ARG A 169 -4.03 17.19 -7.49
C ARG A 169 -4.18 16.03 -6.51
N PHE A 170 -3.25 15.89 -5.57
CA PHE A 170 -3.30 14.86 -4.53
C PHE A 170 -3.52 15.44 -3.13
N ARG A 171 -3.94 16.70 -3.00
CA ARG A 171 -4.23 17.33 -1.69
C ARG A 171 -5.36 16.64 -0.95
N HIS A 172 -6.23 15.94 -1.68
CA HIS A 172 -7.32 15.14 -1.15
C HIS A 172 -6.84 13.77 -0.62
N LEU A 173 -5.58 13.41 -0.89
CA LEU A 173 -4.88 12.27 -0.29
C LEU A 173 -3.93 12.71 0.84
N ILE A 174 -3.43 13.95 0.76
CA ILE A 174 -2.64 14.62 1.79
C ILE A 174 -3.60 15.47 2.65
N GLU A 175 -4.59 14.83 3.28
CA GLU A 175 -5.10 15.43 4.50
C GLU A 175 -3.95 15.45 5.52
N PRO A 176 -3.83 16.48 6.38
CA PRO A 176 -2.88 16.44 7.49
C PRO A 176 -3.06 15.08 8.17
N VAL A 177 -1.95 14.37 8.38
CA VAL A 177 -1.96 13.26 9.33
C VAL A 177 -2.27 13.92 10.66
N ASP A 178 -3.55 14.01 10.94
CA ASP A 178 -4.07 14.53 12.16
C ASP A 178 -3.49 13.60 13.23
N THR A 179 -2.52 14.07 14.00
CA THR A 179 -1.99 13.31 15.13
C THR A 179 -3.09 13.12 16.18
N SER A 180 -4.15 13.94 16.14
CA SER A 180 -5.41 13.65 16.81
C SER A 180 -6.08 12.41 16.22
N ARG A 181 -5.97 12.10 14.91
CA ARG A 181 -6.34 10.82 14.23
C ARG A 181 -5.26 9.72 14.31
N MET A 182 -4.12 9.91 14.95
CA MET A 182 -3.34 8.75 15.46
C MET A 182 -3.81 8.36 16.86
N ARG A 183 -4.45 9.29 17.57
CA ARG A 183 -5.29 9.03 18.76
C ARG A 183 -6.78 8.78 18.44
N ALA A 184 -7.24 9.18 17.24
CA ALA A 184 -8.61 9.13 16.74
C ALA A 184 -8.66 8.50 15.34
N GLY A 185 -7.67 7.67 15.00
CA GLY A 185 -7.69 6.76 13.85
C GLY A 185 -8.74 5.67 14.02
N ALA A 186 -9.40 5.70 15.18
CA ALA A 186 -10.68 5.11 15.51
C ALA A 186 -11.90 5.80 14.84
N SER A 187 -11.78 6.89 14.07
CA SER A 187 -12.97 7.51 13.46
C SER A 187 -12.69 8.31 12.19
N GLY A 188 -12.99 7.74 11.02
CA GLY A 188 -12.85 8.44 9.74
C GLY A 188 -13.32 7.68 8.51
N GLY A 189 -14.40 6.92 8.66
CA GLY A 189 -15.06 6.13 7.63
C GLY A 189 -16.05 5.19 8.27
N ALA A 190 -16.75 5.65 9.32
CA ALA A 190 -17.94 4.96 9.72
C ALA A 190 -18.91 5.12 8.53
N PRO A 191 -19.45 4.00 8.11
CA PRO A 191 -20.68 3.65 8.75
C PRO A 191 -20.34 2.55 9.74
N GLU A 192 -21.01 2.55 10.88
CA GLU A 192 -21.25 1.30 11.60
C GLU A 192 -20.05 0.65 12.36
N SER A 193 -20.19 0.71 13.69
CA SER A 193 -19.57 -0.06 14.79
C SER A 193 -18.06 -0.37 14.80
N SER A 194 -17.38 0.22 15.77
CA SER A 194 -15.94 0.12 15.98
C SER A 194 -15.56 -0.98 16.99
N PRO A 195 -14.31 -1.48 16.98
CA PRO A 195 -13.77 -2.33 18.05
C PRO A 195 -13.93 -1.72 19.45
N ALA A 196 -13.94 -0.39 19.56
CA ALA A 196 -14.20 0.31 20.80
C ALA A 196 -15.65 0.12 21.28
N GLU A 197 -16.64 0.17 20.38
CA GLU A 197 -18.03 -0.15 20.71
C GLU A 197 -18.16 -1.62 21.15
N LEU A 198 -17.46 -2.56 20.50
CA LEU A 198 -17.43 -3.95 20.94
C LEU A 198 -16.90 -4.09 22.37
N ALA A 199 -15.80 -3.42 22.70
CA ALA A 199 -15.24 -3.43 24.06
C ALA A 199 -16.19 -2.78 25.07
N GLU A 200 -16.88 -1.71 24.69
CA GLU A 200 -17.88 -1.06 25.54
C GLU A 200 -19.04 -2.00 25.85
N VAL A 201 -19.63 -2.66 24.84
CA VAL A 201 -20.77 -3.55 25.05
C VAL A 201 -20.41 -4.86 25.75
N LEU A 202 -19.15 -5.32 25.62
CA LEU A 202 -18.65 -6.48 26.36
C LEU A 202 -18.18 -6.12 27.77
N GLY A 203 -17.87 -4.85 28.03
CA GLY A 203 -17.39 -4.35 29.31
C GLY A 203 -18.32 -4.72 30.46
N GLY A 204 -17.80 -5.47 31.43
CA GLY A 204 -18.55 -5.90 32.61
C GLY A 204 -19.57 -7.02 32.39
N THR A 205 -19.73 -7.53 31.17
CA THR A 205 -20.68 -8.63 30.88
C THR A 205 -20.12 -10.01 31.24
N GLY A 206 -18.79 -10.16 31.29
CA GLY A 206 -18.12 -11.46 31.42
C GLY A 206 -18.19 -12.34 30.17
N LEU A 207 -18.82 -11.86 29.08
CA LEU A 207 -18.91 -12.61 27.82
C LEU A 207 -17.57 -12.62 27.10
N THR A 208 -17.25 -13.76 26.49
CA THR A 208 -16.03 -13.96 25.71
C THR A 208 -16.32 -14.21 24.24
N VAL A 209 -15.38 -13.83 23.37
CA VAL A 209 -15.49 -13.86 21.93
C VAL A 209 -14.33 -14.64 21.32
N SER A 210 -14.64 -15.45 20.31
CA SER A 210 -13.67 -16.02 19.38
C SER A 210 -14.02 -15.76 17.90
N VAL A 211 -13.04 -15.86 17.00
CA VAL A 211 -13.20 -15.55 15.58
C VAL A 211 -12.74 -16.68 14.66
N ALA A 212 -13.50 -16.98 13.61
CA ALA A 212 -13.13 -17.88 12.52
C ALA A 212 -13.05 -17.12 11.20
N GLU A 213 -11.84 -16.93 10.68
CA GLU A 213 -11.59 -16.06 9.54
C GLU A 213 -11.18 -16.84 8.30
N SER A 214 -11.85 -16.60 7.17
CA SER A 214 -11.39 -17.06 5.85
C SER A 214 -10.91 -15.86 5.02
N ILE A 215 -11.81 -15.15 4.31
CA ILE A 215 -11.40 -14.06 3.41
C ILE A 215 -10.74 -12.87 4.13
N THR A 216 -11.10 -12.62 5.38
CA THR A 216 -10.56 -11.52 6.19
C THR A 216 -9.13 -11.81 6.65
N GLY A 217 -8.73 -13.07 6.78
CA GLY A 217 -7.34 -13.49 6.97
C GLY A 217 -6.66 -12.95 8.23
N GLY A 218 -7.38 -12.87 9.35
CA GLY A 218 -6.88 -12.37 10.63
C GLY A 218 -7.22 -10.90 10.93
N MET A 219 -7.91 -10.23 10.02
CA MET A 219 -8.27 -8.81 10.15
C MET A 219 -9.26 -8.57 11.29
N ILE A 220 -10.20 -9.48 11.55
CA ILE A 220 -11.17 -9.31 12.64
C ILE A 220 -10.46 -9.44 13.98
N GLY A 221 -9.63 -10.48 14.14
CA GLY A 221 -8.79 -10.64 15.33
C GLY A 221 -7.89 -9.42 15.56
N SER A 222 -7.23 -8.93 14.50
CA SER A 222 -6.39 -7.71 14.57
C SER A 222 -7.18 -6.51 15.10
N LEU A 223 -8.35 -6.22 14.51
CA LEU A 223 -9.21 -5.11 14.90
C LEU A 223 -9.65 -5.22 16.36
N ILE A 224 -9.96 -6.41 16.85
CA ILE A 224 -10.32 -6.64 18.25
C ILE A 224 -9.11 -6.39 19.16
N THR A 225 -7.93 -6.90 18.80
CA THR A 225 -6.71 -6.78 19.61
C THR A 225 -6.10 -5.39 19.63
N GLU A 226 -6.44 -4.53 18.66
CA GLU A 226 -6.06 -3.11 18.67
C GLU A 226 -6.68 -2.35 19.86
N GLN A 227 -7.79 -2.86 20.42
CA GLN A 227 -8.45 -2.24 21.56
C GLN A 227 -7.74 -2.61 22.87
N PRO A 228 -7.30 -1.62 23.68
CA PRO A 228 -6.72 -1.88 24.99
C PRO A 228 -7.68 -2.66 25.90
N GLY A 229 -7.16 -3.66 26.62
CA GLY A 229 -7.96 -4.52 27.50
C GLY A 229 -8.72 -5.64 26.78
N SER A 230 -8.53 -5.80 25.46
CA SER A 230 -9.16 -6.87 24.67
C SER A 230 -8.89 -8.29 25.19
N SER A 231 -7.78 -8.52 25.90
CA SER A 231 -7.50 -9.78 26.60
C SER A 231 -8.56 -10.19 27.63
N GLY A 232 -9.39 -9.25 28.09
CA GLY A 232 -10.48 -9.52 29.03
C GLY A 232 -11.70 -10.19 28.40
N TYR A 233 -11.88 -10.11 27.08
CA TYR A 233 -13.05 -10.66 26.39
C TYR A 233 -12.71 -11.41 25.09
N PHE A 234 -11.54 -11.21 24.50
CA PHE A 234 -11.12 -11.90 23.28
C PHE A 234 -10.20 -13.07 23.61
N VAL A 235 -10.66 -14.29 23.34
CA VAL A 235 -9.92 -15.53 23.66
C VAL A 235 -8.97 -15.93 22.54
N GLY A 236 -9.34 -15.67 21.29
CA GLY A 236 -8.51 -15.99 20.14
C GLY A 236 -9.33 -16.34 18.91
N GLY A 237 -8.69 -16.99 17.93
CA GLY A 237 -9.36 -17.36 16.70
C GLY A 237 -8.61 -18.33 15.82
N VAL A 238 -9.27 -18.74 14.75
CA VAL A 238 -8.75 -19.68 13.75
C VAL A 238 -8.84 -19.03 12.38
N ILE A 239 -7.71 -18.95 11.68
CA ILE A 239 -7.68 -18.53 10.27
C ILE A 239 -7.89 -19.77 9.40
N ALA A 240 -9.15 -20.07 9.09
CA ALA A 240 -9.58 -21.24 8.31
C ALA A 240 -9.65 -20.94 6.82
N TYR A 241 -8.51 -20.62 6.20
CA TYR A 241 -8.45 -20.24 4.78
C TYR A 241 -8.77 -21.42 3.83
N SER A 242 -8.22 -22.61 4.11
CA SER A 242 -8.48 -23.83 3.32
C SER A 242 -9.66 -24.65 3.88
N ASN A 243 -10.23 -25.52 3.03
CA ASN A 243 -11.29 -26.47 3.45
C ASN A 243 -10.80 -27.46 4.50
N GLU A 244 -9.53 -27.86 4.43
CA GLU A 244 -8.88 -28.72 5.43
C GLU A 244 -8.89 -28.07 6.81
N VAL A 245 -8.49 -26.80 6.93
CA VAL A 245 -8.52 -26.09 8.22
C VAL A 245 -9.95 -25.91 8.72
N LYS A 246 -10.94 -25.62 7.84
CA LYS A 246 -12.36 -25.57 8.22
C LYS A 246 -12.82 -26.92 8.83
N ARG A 247 -12.39 -28.04 8.27
CA ARG A 247 -12.72 -29.38 8.80
C ARG A 247 -12.01 -29.65 10.12
N GLU A 248 -10.69 -29.57 10.11
CA GLU A 248 -9.87 -30.02 11.24
C GLU A 248 -9.99 -29.09 12.44
N GLN A 249 -9.98 -27.78 12.22
CA GLN A 249 -9.90 -26.76 13.28
C GLN A 249 -11.26 -26.16 13.67
N LEU A 250 -12.30 -26.31 12.83
CA LEU A 250 -13.64 -25.82 13.14
C LEU A 250 -14.72 -26.90 13.11
N GLY A 251 -14.42 -28.13 12.68
CA GLY A 251 -15.38 -29.23 12.68
C GLY A 251 -16.44 -29.13 11.59
N VAL A 252 -16.21 -28.31 10.56
CA VAL A 252 -17.10 -28.25 9.39
C VAL A 252 -17.04 -29.61 8.68
N SER A 253 -18.18 -30.25 8.43
CA SER A 253 -18.18 -31.59 7.83
C SER A 253 -17.74 -31.54 6.36
N ALA A 254 -17.04 -32.59 5.91
CA ALA A 254 -16.64 -32.72 4.51
C ALA A 254 -17.87 -32.72 3.57
N GLY A 255 -18.90 -33.49 3.92
CA GLY A 255 -20.14 -33.53 3.12
C GLY A 255 -20.84 -32.18 2.99
N LEU A 256 -20.75 -31.29 3.98
CA LEU A 256 -21.28 -29.93 3.86
C LEU A 256 -20.46 -29.10 2.87
N LEU A 257 -19.13 -29.15 2.97
CA LEU A 257 -18.24 -28.45 2.04
C LEU A 257 -18.41 -28.94 0.60
N ASP A 258 -18.59 -30.24 0.40
CA ASP A 258 -18.76 -30.85 -0.92
C ASP A 258 -20.13 -30.51 -1.55
N SER A 259 -21.18 -30.38 -0.73
CA SER A 259 -22.54 -30.11 -1.22
C SER A 259 -22.82 -28.65 -1.54
N VAL A 260 -22.44 -27.71 -0.65
CA VAL A 260 -22.79 -26.29 -0.80
C VAL A 260 -21.58 -25.38 -1.10
N GLY A 261 -20.37 -25.93 -0.98
CA GLY A 261 -19.12 -25.19 -1.12
C GLY A 261 -18.78 -24.34 0.10
N ALA A 262 -17.51 -23.94 0.22
CA ALA A 262 -16.98 -23.20 1.36
C ALA A 262 -17.57 -21.80 1.58
N VAL A 263 -18.16 -21.21 0.53
CA VAL A 263 -18.77 -19.87 0.56
C VAL A 263 -20.28 -20.02 0.53
N SER A 264 -20.86 -20.36 1.68
CA SER A 264 -22.29 -20.63 1.87
C SER A 264 -22.71 -20.21 3.28
N ARG A 265 -24.02 -20.05 3.51
CA ARG A 265 -24.56 -19.72 4.82
C ARG A 265 -24.23 -20.82 5.84
N GLU A 266 -24.46 -22.07 5.46
CA GLU A 266 -24.34 -23.25 6.29
C GLU A 266 -22.89 -23.47 6.74
N VAL A 267 -21.92 -23.22 5.86
CA VAL A 267 -20.50 -23.27 6.23
C VAL A 267 -20.14 -22.12 7.17
N GLY A 268 -20.67 -20.92 6.94
CA GLY A 268 -20.50 -19.79 7.87
C GLY A 268 -21.02 -20.11 9.27
N GLU A 269 -22.23 -20.66 9.38
CA GLU A 269 -22.85 -21.09 10.64
C GLU A 269 -22.02 -22.18 11.34
N ALA A 270 -21.61 -23.21 10.59
CA ALA A 270 -20.77 -24.29 11.11
C ALA A 270 -19.41 -23.78 11.61
N MET A 271 -18.80 -22.82 10.91
CA MET A 271 -17.55 -22.19 11.35
C MET A 271 -17.74 -21.38 12.63
N ALA A 272 -18.83 -20.61 12.74
CA ALA A 272 -19.13 -19.79 13.93
C ALA A 272 -19.39 -20.66 15.16
N HIS A 273 -20.20 -21.71 15.01
CA HIS A 273 -20.45 -22.68 16.06
C HIS A 273 -19.17 -23.45 16.45
N GLY A 274 -18.39 -23.85 15.44
CA GLY A 274 -17.13 -24.55 15.60
C GLY A 274 -16.14 -23.77 16.44
N VAL A 275 -15.88 -22.50 16.09
CA VAL A 275 -14.90 -21.69 16.81
C VAL A 275 -15.33 -21.39 18.24
N ARG A 276 -16.61 -21.07 18.45
CA ARG A 276 -17.20 -20.88 19.78
C ARG A 276 -16.96 -22.09 20.67
N SER A 277 -17.31 -23.27 20.16
CA SER A 277 -17.26 -24.52 20.92
C SER A 277 -15.82 -24.97 21.20
N ARG A 278 -14.92 -24.83 20.22
CA ARG A 278 -13.51 -25.23 20.33
C ARG A 278 -12.72 -24.37 21.31
N LEU A 279 -13.01 -23.07 21.34
CA LEU A 279 -12.33 -22.11 22.22
C LEU A 279 -13.10 -21.83 23.51
N GLY A 280 -14.25 -22.47 23.71
CA GLY A 280 -15.06 -22.34 24.93
C GLY A 280 -15.55 -20.92 25.19
N THR A 281 -15.84 -20.16 24.13
CA THR A 281 -16.27 -18.76 24.26
C THR A 281 -17.78 -18.62 24.32
N SER A 282 -18.27 -17.50 24.86
CA SER A 282 -19.70 -17.18 24.87
C SER A 282 -20.23 -16.99 23.44
N LEU A 283 -19.44 -16.32 22.60
CA LEU A 283 -19.75 -15.99 21.21
C LEU A 283 -18.64 -16.45 20.27
N GLY A 284 -19.00 -16.88 19.06
CA GLY A 284 -18.07 -17.14 17.96
C GLY A 284 -18.55 -16.48 16.69
N VAL A 285 -17.72 -15.66 16.04
CA VAL A 285 -18.04 -15.03 14.75
C VAL A 285 -17.23 -15.68 13.64
N ALA A 286 -17.86 -15.92 12.49
CA ALA A 286 -17.20 -16.49 11.32
C ALA A 286 -17.47 -15.71 10.04
N VAL A 287 -16.46 -15.68 9.16
CA VAL A 287 -16.56 -15.04 7.84
C VAL A 287 -16.00 -15.94 6.74
N THR A 288 -16.81 -16.20 5.71
CA THR A 288 -16.43 -16.89 4.48
C THR A 288 -16.96 -16.14 3.25
N GLY A 289 -16.20 -16.08 2.16
CA GLY A 289 -16.57 -15.25 1.01
C GLY A 289 -15.63 -15.36 -0.18
N ILE A 290 -15.82 -14.48 -1.17
CA ILE A 290 -14.97 -14.36 -2.36
C ILE A 290 -14.52 -12.91 -2.49
N ALA A 291 -13.26 -12.62 -2.14
CA ALA A 291 -12.72 -11.26 -2.21
C ALA A 291 -12.13 -10.89 -3.59
N GLY A 292 -12.07 -11.82 -4.55
CA GLY A 292 -11.52 -11.55 -5.89
C GLY A 292 -9.97 -11.56 -5.97
N PRO A 293 -9.40 -11.19 -7.13
CA PRO A 293 -10.07 -10.58 -8.29
C PRO A 293 -10.87 -11.56 -9.16
N GLY A 294 -10.63 -12.87 -9.05
CA GLY A 294 -11.43 -13.91 -9.69
C GLY A 294 -12.29 -14.67 -8.67
N ALA A 295 -13.30 -15.39 -9.18
CA ALA A 295 -14.07 -16.38 -8.42
C ALA A 295 -13.64 -17.81 -8.79
N GLU A 296 -12.31 -18.03 -8.88
CA GLU A 296 -11.73 -19.27 -9.40
C GLU A 296 -12.33 -20.51 -8.72
N GLY A 297 -12.80 -21.46 -9.55
CA GLY A 297 -13.39 -22.71 -9.08
C GLY A 297 -14.85 -22.62 -8.61
N THR A 298 -15.53 -21.46 -8.76
CA THR A 298 -16.95 -21.32 -8.38
C THR A 298 -17.75 -20.47 -9.38
N ASN A 299 -19.06 -20.71 -9.47
CA ASN A 299 -19.99 -19.84 -10.24
C ASN A 299 -20.50 -18.64 -9.42
N LYS A 300 -19.93 -18.39 -8.23
CA LYS A 300 -20.41 -17.36 -7.30
C LYS A 300 -19.70 -16.01 -7.58
N PRO A 301 -20.39 -14.87 -7.46
CA PRO A 301 -19.80 -13.57 -7.79
C PRO A 301 -18.74 -13.14 -6.77
N VAL A 302 -17.75 -12.37 -7.24
CA VAL A 302 -16.83 -11.63 -6.35
C VAL A 302 -17.64 -10.68 -5.47
N GLY A 303 -17.27 -10.56 -4.20
CA GLY A 303 -17.97 -9.76 -3.20
C GLY A 303 -18.96 -10.56 -2.36
N LEU A 304 -19.41 -11.74 -2.82
CA LEU A 304 -20.31 -12.60 -2.04
C LEU A 304 -19.62 -13.06 -0.75
N THR A 305 -20.24 -12.73 0.38
CA THR A 305 -19.72 -13.02 1.71
C THR A 305 -20.85 -13.47 2.62
N TYR A 306 -20.61 -14.51 3.41
CA TYR A 306 -21.48 -14.95 4.50
C TYR A 306 -20.78 -14.68 5.83
N ILE A 307 -21.51 -14.07 6.74
CA ILE A 307 -21.07 -13.75 8.10
C ILE A 307 -22.06 -14.38 9.06
N ALA A 308 -21.55 -15.10 10.06
CA ALA A 308 -22.37 -15.75 11.08
C ALA A 308 -21.82 -15.47 12.47
N VAL A 309 -22.71 -15.31 13.45
CA VAL A 309 -22.39 -15.21 14.87
C VAL A 309 -23.16 -16.29 15.61
N ALA A 310 -22.44 -17.16 16.29
CA ALA A 310 -22.99 -18.19 17.17
C ALA A 310 -22.93 -17.70 18.62
N SER A 311 -24.05 -17.85 19.31
CA SER A 311 -24.21 -17.67 20.75
C SER A 311 -24.80 -18.96 21.35
N ASP A 312 -25.26 -18.93 22.60
CA ASP A 312 -25.84 -20.14 23.20
C ASP A 312 -27.23 -20.44 22.63
N GLY A 313 -27.38 -21.60 21.99
CA GLY A 313 -28.64 -22.03 21.37
C GLY A 313 -29.07 -21.26 20.11
N HIS A 314 -28.32 -20.25 19.67
CA HIS A 314 -28.66 -19.43 18.51
C HIS A 314 -27.46 -19.19 17.58
N VAL A 315 -27.71 -19.14 16.27
CA VAL A 315 -26.74 -18.70 15.26
C VAL A 315 -27.42 -17.73 14.30
N ALA A 316 -26.95 -16.49 14.27
CA ALA A 316 -27.39 -15.48 13.35
C ALA A 316 -26.46 -15.43 12.13
N ALA A 317 -26.98 -15.68 10.91
CA ALA A 317 -26.19 -15.65 9.69
C ALA A 317 -26.80 -14.75 8.62
N ARG A 318 -25.96 -13.97 7.93
CA ARG A 318 -26.38 -13.02 6.88
C ARG A 318 -25.49 -13.14 5.64
N GLU A 319 -26.12 -12.94 4.49
CA GLU A 319 -25.45 -12.81 3.20
C GLU A 319 -25.18 -11.33 2.91
N PHE A 320 -24.01 -11.04 2.37
CA PHE A 320 -23.59 -9.73 1.91
C PHE A 320 -23.01 -9.82 0.51
N LYS A 321 -23.18 -8.75 -0.25
CA LYS A 321 -22.56 -8.55 -1.56
C LYS A 321 -21.82 -7.22 -1.51
N PHE A 322 -20.51 -7.30 -1.33
CA PHE A 322 -19.68 -6.11 -1.21
C PHE A 322 -19.08 -5.72 -2.55
N ASP A 323 -19.03 -4.42 -2.79
CA ASP A 323 -18.41 -3.86 -3.99
C ASP A 323 -16.97 -3.40 -3.72
N GLY A 324 -16.17 -3.38 -4.78
CA GLY A 324 -14.81 -2.85 -4.79
C GLY A 324 -13.73 -3.90 -4.96
N ASP A 325 -12.49 -3.51 -4.68
CA ASP A 325 -11.34 -4.41 -4.79
C ASP A 325 -11.24 -5.39 -3.61
N ARG A 326 -10.30 -6.34 -3.72
CA ARG A 326 -10.05 -7.37 -2.70
C ARG A 326 -9.82 -6.80 -1.30
N ALA A 327 -9.13 -5.66 -1.19
CA ALA A 327 -8.85 -5.05 0.10
C ALA A 327 -10.12 -4.40 0.69
N SER A 328 -10.92 -3.74 -0.15
CA SER A 328 -12.19 -3.12 0.20
C SER A 328 -13.20 -4.15 0.69
N ILE A 329 -13.37 -5.26 -0.03
CA ILE A 329 -14.30 -6.35 0.34
C ILE A 329 -13.92 -6.94 1.70
N ARG A 330 -12.62 -7.18 1.94
CA ARG A 330 -12.13 -7.71 3.23
C ARG A 330 -12.43 -6.77 4.40
N ARG A 331 -12.23 -5.46 4.23
CA ARG A 331 -12.51 -4.46 5.26
C ARG A 331 -14.01 -4.35 5.56
N GLN A 332 -14.85 -4.33 4.53
CA GLN A 332 -16.31 -4.30 4.70
C GLN A 332 -16.81 -5.56 5.44
N ALA A 333 -16.32 -6.74 5.05
CA ALA A 333 -16.66 -7.99 5.72
C ALA A 333 -16.24 -8.01 7.19
N ALA A 334 -15.04 -7.49 7.52
CA ALA A 334 -14.59 -7.39 8.91
C ALA A 334 -15.46 -6.41 9.74
N GLY A 335 -15.84 -5.27 9.16
CA GLY A 335 -16.73 -4.31 9.79
C GLY A 335 -18.12 -4.89 10.08
N GLU A 336 -18.72 -5.57 9.10
CA GLU A 336 -20.03 -6.24 9.29
C GLU A 336 -19.98 -7.37 10.31
N ALA A 337 -18.87 -8.11 10.39
CA ALA A 337 -18.68 -9.11 11.42
C ALA A 337 -18.71 -8.50 12.84
N LEU A 338 -18.07 -7.35 13.04
CA LEU A 338 -18.13 -6.64 14.32
C LEU A 338 -19.55 -6.12 14.62
N ARG A 339 -20.29 -5.61 13.62
CA ARG A 339 -21.68 -5.16 13.80
C ARG A 339 -22.58 -6.27 14.26
N MET A 340 -22.52 -7.41 13.58
CA MET A 340 -23.32 -8.58 13.92
C MET A 340 -22.97 -9.07 15.32
N LEU A 341 -21.68 -9.09 15.67
CA LEU A 341 -21.25 -9.49 17.00
C LEU A 341 -21.77 -8.53 18.10
N ILE A 342 -21.70 -7.22 17.88
CA ILE A 342 -22.22 -6.21 18.81
C ILE A 342 -23.73 -6.33 18.98
N ALA A 343 -24.46 -6.55 17.87
CA ALA A 343 -25.91 -6.76 17.92
C ALA A 343 -26.26 -8.00 18.76
N GLU A 344 -25.51 -9.08 18.62
CA GLU A 344 -25.70 -10.31 19.38
C GLU A 344 -25.43 -10.11 20.88
N VAL A 345 -24.33 -9.43 21.24
CA VAL A 345 -24.01 -9.09 22.64
C VAL A 345 -25.14 -8.27 23.28
N ARG A 346 -25.69 -7.30 22.55
CA ARG A 346 -26.81 -6.47 23.02
C ARG A 346 -28.10 -7.28 23.19
N MET A 347 -28.35 -8.25 22.32
CA MET A 347 -29.50 -9.16 22.44
C MET A 347 -29.39 -9.98 23.73
N LEU A 348 -28.26 -10.64 23.95
CA LEU A 348 -28.01 -11.46 25.15
C LEU A 348 -28.12 -10.63 26.44
N SER A 349 -27.56 -9.43 26.45
CA SER A 349 -27.62 -8.54 27.62
C SER A 349 -29.05 -8.12 27.99
N ARG A 350 -29.94 -7.99 27.00
CA ARG A 350 -31.37 -7.67 27.24
C ARG A 350 -32.15 -8.85 27.80
N GLU A 351 -31.83 -10.08 27.37
CA GLU A 351 -32.47 -11.28 27.89
C GLU A 351 -32.13 -11.53 29.35
N THR A 352 -30.88 -11.28 29.76
CA THR A 352 -30.47 -11.38 31.18
C THR A 352 -31.10 -10.31 32.09
N SER A 353 -31.55 -9.19 31.51
CA SER A 353 -32.10 -8.04 32.25
C SER A 353 -33.64 -8.05 32.39
N ARG A 354 -34.35 -9.05 31.84
CA ARG A 354 -35.80 -9.17 32.01
C ARG A 354 -36.14 -9.75 33.39
N PRO A 355 -36.94 -9.07 34.24
CA PRO A 355 -37.42 -9.66 35.48
C PRO A 355 -38.35 -10.85 35.15
N ALA A 356 -38.20 -11.93 35.94
CA ALA A 356 -38.97 -13.17 35.83
C ALA A 356 -40.47 -12.99 36.06
#